data_AF-A0A2T2UIC1-F1
#
_entry.id   AF-A0A2T2UIC1-F1
#
_cell.length_a   1.000
_cell.length_b   1.000
_cell.length_c   1.000
_cell.angle_alpha   90.00
_cell.angle_beta   90.00
_cell.angle_gamma   90.00
#
_symmetry.space_group_name_H-M   'P 1'
#
loop_
_entity.id
_entity.type
_entity.pdbx_description
1 polymer ?
#
loop_
_entity_poly.entity_id
_entity_poly.type
_entity_poly.pdbx_seq_one_letter_code
_entity_poly.pdbx_strand_id
1 'polypeptide(L)' 'MSLPLVTDLQNRLDTERFGQSIRGFKTVGSTNTEAAAWAKEGAAEGSVVVTEYQSEGRGRHGRDHQRHL' A
#
# COMPACT_ATOMS: atom_id res chain seq x y z
N MET A 1 -15.77 3.96 5.65
CA MET A 1 -15.62 4.96 4.57
C MET A 1 -14.40 4.58 3.76
N SER A 2 -14.55 4.39 2.44
CA SER A 2 -13.41 4.16 1.54
C SER A 2 -12.59 5.44 1.41
N LEU A 3 -11.26 5.31 1.34
CA LEU A 3 -10.38 6.45 1.05
C LEU A 3 -10.50 6.81 -0.43
N PRO A 4 -10.54 8.12 -0.79
CA PRO A 4 -10.62 8.54 -2.20
C PRO A 4 -9.53 7.89 -3.06
N LEU A 5 -8.30 7.82 -2.54
CA LEU A 5 -7.18 7.15 -3.19
C LEU A 5 -7.48 5.69 -3.59
N VAL A 6 -8.16 4.93 -2.73
CA VAL A 6 -8.50 3.52 -3.01
C VAL A 6 -9.54 3.44 -4.12
N THR A 7 -10.58 4.26 -4.02
CA THR A 7 -11.66 4.29 -5.01
C THR A 7 -11.15 4.73 -6.39
N ASP A 8 -10.28 5.74 -6.44
CA ASP A 8 -9.65 6.18 -7.68
C ASP A 8 -8.76 5.10 -8.30
N LEU A 9 -8.04 4.34 -7.48
CA LEU A 9 -7.21 3.22 -7.95
C LEU A 9 -8.09 2.11 -8.54
N GLN A 10 -9.14 1.71 -7.83
CA GLN A 10 -10.08 0.68 -8.26
C GLN A 10 -10.75 1.03 -9.59
N ASN A 11 -11.06 2.30 -9.82
CA ASN A 11 -11.69 2.76 -11.05
C ASN A 11 -10.74 2.83 -12.25
N ARG A 12 -9.41 2.84 -12.02
CA ARG A 12 -8.40 3.06 -13.05
C ARG A 12 -7.54 1.83 -13.36
N LEU A 13 -7.49 0.87 -12.45
CA LEU A 13 -6.74 -0.36 -12.64
C LEU A 13 -7.61 -1.38 -13.38
N ASP A 14 -7.19 -1.70 -14.60
CA ASP A 14 -7.70 -2.83 -15.38
C ASP A 14 -6.57 -3.88 -15.51
N THR A 15 -6.34 -4.61 -14.43
CA THR A 15 -5.16 -5.48 -14.26
C THR A 15 -5.60 -6.86 -13.80
N GLU A 16 -5.16 -7.92 -14.48
CA GLU A 16 -5.62 -9.29 -14.14
C GLU A 16 -5.08 -9.83 -12.81
N ARG A 17 -3.94 -9.30 -12.33
CA ARG A 17 -3.20 -9.85 -11.19
C ARG A 17 -3.07 -8.88 -10.02
N PHE A 18 -2.46 -7.72 -10.22
CA PHE A 18 -2.25 -6.74 -9.15
C PHE A 18 -3.46 -5.84 -8.97
N GLY A 19 -3.79 -5.47 -7.74
CA GLY A 19 -4.81 -4.45 -7.46
C GLY A 19 -6.26 -4.95 -7.50
N GLN A 20 -6.47 -6.26 -7.65
CA GLN A 20 -7.78 -6.90 -7.48
C GLN A 20 -8.28 -6.86 -6.02
N SER A 21 -7.34 -6.73 -5.07
CA SER A 21 -7.62 -6.47 -3.65
C SER A 21 -6.75 -5.31 -3.19
N ILE A 22 -7.36 -4.25 -2.65
CA ILE A 22 -6.66 -3.02 -2.26
C ILE A 22 -6.98 -2.69 -0.80
N ARG A 23 -5.94 -2.46 0.00
CA ARG A 23 -6.05 -1.93 1.37
C ARG A 23 -5.42 -0.53 1.40
N GLY A 24 -6.21 0.46 1.79
CA GLY A 24 -5.78 1.85 1.84
C GLY A 24 -5.62 2.37 3.26
N PHE A 25 -4.65 3.27 3.44
CA PHE A 25 -4.41 3.97 4.69
C PHE A 25 -4.22 5.47 4.46
N LYS A 26 -4.54 6.30 5.47
CA LYS A 26 -4.16 7.72 5.42
C LYS A 26 -2.67 7.89 5.71
N THR A 27 -2.18 7.18 6.73
CA THR A 27 -0.77 7.23 7.14
C THR A 27 -0.35 5.88 7.67
N VAL A 28 0.83 5.42 7.28
CA VAL A 28 1.49 4.20 7.80
C VAL A 28 2.97 4.48 7.99
N GLY A 29 3.64 3.70 8.85
CA GLY A 29 5.10 3.74 8.91
C GLY A 29 5.70 3.35 7.57
N SER A 30 5.44 2.11 7.14
CA SER A 30 5.89 1.59 5.84
C SER A 30 4.81 0.76 5.17
N THR A 31 4.49 1.08 3.91
CA THR A 31 3.59 0.28 3.06
C THR A 31 4.06 -1.16 2.93
N ASN A 32 5.38 -1.39 2.90
CA ASN A 32 5.95 -2.72 2.82
C ASN A 32 5.73 -3.53 4.11
N THR A 33 5.77 -2.87 5.27
CA THR A 33 5.45 -3.52 6.55
C THR A 33 3.99 -3.94 6.60
N GLU A 34 3.08 -3.07 6.17
CA GLU A 34 1.65 -3.38 6.07
C GLU A 34 1.37 -4.48 5.05
N ALA A 35 2.01 -4.45 3.87
CA ALA A 35 1.85 -5.48 2.85
C ALA A 35 2.35 -6.85 3.35
N ALA A 36 3.49 -6.87 4.05
CA ALA A 36 4.02 -8.11 4.65
C ALA A 36 3.12 -8.64 5.78
N ALA A 37 2.53 -7.76 6.59
CA ALA A 37 1.57 -8.15 7.62
C ALA A 37 0.30 -8.75 6.98
N TRP A 38 -0.25 -8.09 5.97
CA TRP A 38 -1.44 -8.58 5.28
C TRP A 38 -1.19 -9.90 4.54
N ALA A 39 -0.01 -10.08 3.95
CA ALA A 39 0.39 -11.36 3.38
C ALA A 39 0.42 -12.48 4.43
N LYS A 40 0.90 -12.22 5.66
CA LYS A 40 0.87 -13.19 6.76
C LYS A 40 -0.56 -13.49 7.24
N GLU A 41 -1.48 -12.55 7.09
CA GLU A 41 -2.92 -12.74 7.33
C GLU A 41 -3.62 -13.56 6.22
N GLY A 42 -2.90 -13.92 5.14
CA GLY A 42 -3.45 -14.67 4.02
C GLY A 42 -4.02 -13.82 2.90
N ALA A 43 -3.52 -12.59 2.70
CA ALA A 43 -3.87 -11.79 1.54
C ALA A 43 -3.67 -12.56 0.23
N ALA A 44 -4.61 -12.40 -0.71
CA ALA A 44 -4.48 -12.97 -2.04
C ALA A 44 -3.23 -12.45 -2.75
N GLU A 45 -2.66 -13.27 -3.61
CA GLU A 45 -1.58 -12.86 -4.49
C GLU A 45 -2.02 -11.65 -5.34
N GLY A 46 -1.11 -10.68 -5.53
CA GLY A 46 -1.44 -9.42 -6.21
C GLY A 46 -2.19 -8.38 -5.37
N SER A 47 -2.42 -8.63 -4.07
CA SER A 47 -2.96 -7.62 -3.15
C SER A 47 -2.07 -6.38 -3.06
N VAL A 48 -2.68 -5.20 -3.05
CA VAL A 48 -1.98 -3.91 -3.09
C VAL A 48 -2.29 -3.09 -1.84
N VAL A 49 -1.23 -2.57 -1.20
CA VAL A 49 -1.35 -1.56 -0.14
C VAL A 49 -1.04 -0.18 -0.71
N VAL A 50 -1.92 0.78 -0.45
CA VAL A 50 -1.69 2.19 -0.77
C VAL A 50 -1.81 3.05 0.48
N THR A 51 -1.07 4.15 0.50
CA THR A 51 -1.18 5.16 1.57
C THR A 51 -1.05 6.56 1.00
N GLU A 52 -1.73 7.53 1.60
CA GLU A 52 -1.53 8.95 1.28
C GLU A 52 -0.16 9.43 1.81
N TYR A 53 0.29 8.91 2.95
CA TYR A 53 1.56 9.28 3.57
C TYR A 53 2.30 8.10 4.22
N GLN A 54 3.63 8.09 4.11
CA GLN A 54 4.53 7.19 4.85
C GLN A 54 5.39 8.00 5.82
N SER A 55 5.32 7.68 7.12
CA SER A 55 6.12 8.37 8.15
C SER A 55 7.52 7.75 8.35
N GLU A 56 7.70 6.48 7.96
CA GLU A 56 8.95 5.72 8.10
C GLU A 56 9.23 4.90 6.83
N GLY A 57 9.29 5.57 5.68
CA GLY A 57 9.60 4.89 4.43
C GLY A 57 10.96 4.18 4.53
N ARG A 58 10.98 2.85 4.41
CA ARG A 58 12.21 2.04 4.40
C ARG A 58 12.52 1.57 2.98
N GLY A 59 13.66 1.99 2.45
CA GLY A 59 14.23 1.56 1.18
C GLY A 59 15.15 0.34 1.31
N ARG A 60 15.65 -0.15 0.17
CA ARG A 60 16.60 -1.27 0.14
C ARG A 60 17.89 -0.92 0.90
N HIS A 61 18.43 -1.92 1.63
CA HIS A 61 19.61 -1.81 2.50
C HIS A 61 19.46 -0.87 3.71
N GLY A 62 18.23 -0.70 4.22
CA GLY A 62 17.99 0.16 5.40
C GLY A 62 18.16 1.65 5.11
N ARG A 63 18.15 2.06 3.84
CA ARG A 63 18.12 3.48 3.46
C ARG A 63 16.74 4.03 3.68
N ASP A 64 16.61 5.20 4.29
CA ASP A 64 15.32 5.84 4.47
C ASP A 64 14.80 6.43 3.14
N HIS A 65 13.54 6.15 2.84
CA HIS A 65 12.74 6.86 1.85
C HIS A 65 11.81 7.83 2.59
N GLN A 66 12.39 8.88 3.15
CA GLN A 66 11.61 9.98 3.72
C GLN A 66 11.09 10.85 2.58
N ARG A 67 9.77 10.98 2.48
CA ARG A 67 9.17 12.12 1.78
C ARG A 67 9.18 13.28 2.77
N HIS A 68 10.12 14.21 2.59
CA HIS A 68 10.00 15.54 3.17
C HIS A 68 8.85 16.25 2.46
N LEU A 69 7.84 16.65 3.23
CA LEU A 69 6.79 17.58 2.79
C LEU A 69 7.39 18.96 2.53
#